data_AF-A0A2R6FNW7-F1
#
_entry.id   AF-A0A2R6FNW7-F1
#
_cell.length_a   1.000
_cell.length_b   1.000
_cell.length_c   1.000
_cell.angle_alpha   90.00
_cell.angle_beta   90.00
_cell.angle_gamma   90.00
#
_symmetry.space_group_name_H-M   'P 1'
#
loop_
_entity.id
_entity.type
_entity.pdbx_description
1 polymer ?
#
loop_
_entity_poly.entity_id
_entity_poly.type
_entity_poly.pdbx_seq_one_letter_code
_entity_poly.pdbx_strand_id
1 'polypeptide(L)'
;MDQLAPSSVPTYETKAEGRSLWDRCADRGLPVVAVRDGERGFVVRYDLQHLDSELSETALRELREQVRSLRSYSLGVDPLSETESVGGETGHVAGELHAPTEDDARRLASHVSAFVFDDANLV
;
A
#
# COMPACT_ATOMS: atom_id res chain seq x y z
N MET A 1 -2.62 12.92 -11.48
CA MET A 1 -2.49 11.77 -10.57
C MET A 1 -1.50 10.80 -11.18
N ASP A 2 -0.34 10.66 -10.54
CA ASP A 2 0.67 9.67 -10.90
C ASP A 2 0.31 8.36 -10.18
N GLN A 3 -0.44 7.50 -10.87
CA GLN A 3 -0.77 6.17 -10.38
C GLN A 3 0.17 5.17 -11.07
N LEU A 4 0.84 4.31 -10.30
CA LEU A 4 1.59 3.19 -10.86
C LEU A 4 0.63 2.22 -11.53
N ALA A 5 0.89 1.82 -12.78
CA ALA A 5 0.17 0.70 -13.36
C ALA A 5 0.41 -0.57 -12.50
N PRO A 6 -0.59 -1.47 -12.32
CA PRO A 6 -0.40 -2.70 -11.53
C PRO A 6 0.81 -3.53 -11.97
N SER A 7 1.08 -3.59 -13.28
CA SER A 7 2.24 -4.27 -13.85
C SER A 7 3.58 -3.58 -13.59
N SER A 8 3.57 -2.30 -13.21
CA SER A 8 4.74 -1.49 -12.88
C SER A 8 5.03 -1.46 -11.38
N VAL A 9 4.16 -2.04 -10.55
CA VAL A 9 4.41 -2.17 -9.11
C VAL A 9 5.51 -3.21 -8.90
N PRO A 10 6.62 -2.83 -8.26
CA PRO A 10 7.70 -3.76 -8.00
C PRO A 10 7.30 -4.82 -6.96
N THR A 11 7.72 -6.06 -7.20
CA THR A 11 7.60 -7.17 -6.26
C THR A 11 8.96 -7.53 -5.67
N TYR A 12 8.98 -8.05 -4.45
CA TYR A 12 10.18 -8.60 -3.82
C TYR A 12 9.83 -9.77 -2.90
N GLU A 13 10.75 -10.72 -2.75
CA GLU A 13 10.54 -11.89 -1.88
C GLU A 13 11.37 -11.74 -0.59
N THR A 14 12.58 -11.22 -0.71
CA THR A 14 13.54 -11.16 0.39
C THR A 14 13.60 -9.79 1.05
N LYS A 15 14.00 -9.78 2.33
CA LYS A 15 14.27 -8.52 3.05
C LYS A 15 15.36 -7.68 2.37
N ALA A 16 16.36 -8.32 1.76
CA ALA A 16 17.46 -7.64 1.08
C ALA A 16 16.95 -6.87 -0.16
N GLU A 17 16.12 -7.52 -0.98
CA GLU A 17 15.50 -6.87 -2.15
C GLU A 17 14.56 -5.74 -1.73
N GLY A 18 13.74 -5.96 -0.69
CA GLY A 18 12.88 -4.92 -0.12
C GLY A 18 13.69 -3.72 0.37
N ARG A 19 14.85 -3.95 0.99
CA ARG A 19 15.75 -2.88 1.42
C ARG A 19 16.35 -2.12 0.23
N SER A 20 16.87 -2.82 -0.78
CA SER A 20 17.40 -2.18 -1.99
C SER A 20 16.34 -1.38 -2.74
N LEU A 21 15.09 -1.83 -2.72
CA LEU A 21 13.97 -1.09 -3.28
C LEU A 21 13.69 0.20 -2.50
N TRP A 22 13.64 0.10 -1.17
CA TRP A 22 13.47 1.26 -0.30
C TRP A 22 14.59 2.28 -0.51
N ASP A 23 15.85 1.84 -0.51
CA ASP A 23 17.01 2.73 -0.70
C ASP A 23 16.92 3.45 -2.08
N ARG A 24 16.55 2.74 -3.16
CA ARG A 24 16.35 3.36 -4.48
C ARG A 24 15.22 4.40 -4.52
N CYS A 25 14.12 4.16 -3.82
CA CYS A 25 13.04 5.14 -3.72
C CYS A 25 13.48 6.36 -2.90
N ALA A 26 14.21 6.12 -1.80
CA ALA A 26 14.76 7.16 -0.94
C ALA A 26 15.76 8.06 -1.67
N ASP A 27 16.71 7.48 -2.41
CA ASP A 27 17.67 8.22 -3.25
C ASP A 27 16.99 9.11 -4.31
N ARG A 28 15.77 8.76 -4.71
CA ARG A 28 14.99 9.49 -5.72
C ARG A 28 13.95 10.44 -5.13
N GLY A 29 13.80 10.47 -3.81
CA GLY A 29 12.74 11.24 -3.14
C GLY A 29 11.33 10.81 -3.55
N LEU A 30 11.13 9.52 -3.81
CA LEU A 30 9.82 8.97 -4.22
C LEU A 30 9.19 8.14 -3.11
N PRO A 31 7.86 8.14 -2.94
CA PRO A 31 7.16 7.21 -2.05
C PRO A 31 7.55 5.76 -2.35
N VAL A 32 7.67 4.95 -1.30
CA VAL A 32 7.85 3.51 -1.50
C VAL A 32 6.48 2.88 -1.64
N VAL A 33 6.25 2.15 -2.74
CA VAL A 33 5.09 1.26 -2.92
C VAL A 33 5.59 -0.02 -3.57
N ALA A 34 5.38 -1.15 -2.90
CA ALA A 34 5.83 -2.44 -3.40
C ALA A 34 4.98 -3.60 -2.86
N VAL A 35 5.05 -4.75 -3.52
CA VAL A 35 4.44 -5.99 -3.05
C VAL A 35 5.51 -6.93 -2.55
N ARG A 36 5.38 -7.39 -1.31
CA ARG A 36 6.14 -8.52 -0.79
C ARG A 36 5.42 -9.82 -1.13
N ASP A 37 6.11 -10.73 -1.79
CA ASP A 37 5.68 -12.12 -1.88
C ASP A 37 6.15 -12.86 -0.62
N GLY A 38 5.22 -13.54 0.04
CA GLY A 38 5.47 -14.23 1.30
C GLY A 38 4.77 -15.59 1.33
N GLU A 39 5.22 -16.46 2.23
CA GLU A 39 4.77 -17.86 2.30
C GLU A 39 3.24 -18.03 2.52
N ARG A 40 2.55 -16.99 2.99
CA ARG A 40 1.10 -17.00 3.26
C ARG A 40 0.31 -16.05 2.36
N GLY A 41 0.89 -15.61 1.25
CA GLY A 41 0.30 -14.67 0.31
C GLY A 41 1.07 -13.35 0.23
N PHE A 42 0.44 -12.35 -0.37
CA PHE A 42 1.09 -11.11 -0.77
C PHE A 42 0.82 -9.99 0.23
N VAL A 43 1.82 -9.14 0.45
CA VAL A 43 1.69 -7.96 1.32
C VAL A 43 2.06 -6.71 0.53
N VAL A 44 1.08 -5.84 0.30
CA VAL A 44 1.31 -4.51 -0.25
C VAL A 44 1.85 -3.62 0.85
N ARG A 45 3.01 -3.01 0.61
CA ARG A 45 3.63 -2.07 1.54
C ARG A 45 3.70 -0.69 0.89
N TYR A 46 3.34 0.33 1.66
CA TYR A 46 3.75 1.69 1.37
C TYR A 46 4.56 2.28 2.53
N ASP A 47 5.47 3.20 2.21
CA ASP A 47 6.36 3.85 3.15
C ASP A 47 6.71 5.26 2.67
N LEU A 48 6.44 6.24 3.54
CA LEU A 48 6.73 7.67 3.34
C LEU A 48 7.84 8.16 4.28
N GLN A 49 8.43 7.29 5.10
CA GLN A 49 9.28 7.70 6.22
C GLN A 49 10.49 8.53 5.77
N HIS A 50 11.10 8.20 4.63
CA HIS A 50 12.26 8.94 4.11
C HIS A 50 11.91 10.30 3.49
N LEU A 51 10.63 10.58 3.28
CA LEU A 51 10.15 11.87 2.77
C LEU A 51 9.86 12.88 3.87
N ASP A 52 9.90 12.45 5.14
CA ASP A 52 9.48 13.28 6.29
C ASP A 52 8.06 13.84 6.09
N SER A 53 7.19 13.04 5.48
CA SER A 53 5.79 13.37 5.16
C SER A 53 4.88 12.24 5.61
N GLU A 54 3.62 12.57 5.85
CA GLU A 54 2.61 11.59 6.22
C GLU A 54 1.29 11.83 5.50
N LEU A 55 0.49 10.78 5.33
CA LEU A 55 -0.87 10.93 4.81
C LEU A 55 -1.70 11.76 5.79
N SER A 56 -2.43 12.74 5.28
CA SER A 56 -3.44 13.46 6.06
C SER A 56 -4.50 12.48 6.60
N GLU A 57 -5.17 12.87 7.69
CA GLU A 57 -6.25 12.05 8.26
C GLU A 57 -7.37 11.76 7.25
N THR A 58 -7.70 12.74 6.40
CA THR A 58 -8.67 12.60 5.32
C THR A 58 -8.20 11.55 4.30
N ALA A 59 -6.97 11.67 3.79
CA ALA A 59 -6.42 10.75 2.80
C ALA A 59 -6.31 9.32 3.35
N LEU A 60 -5.90 9.17 4.62
CA LEU A 60 -5.86 7.87 5.28
C LEU A 60 -7.24 7.25 5.44
N ARG A 61 -8.26 8.05 5.77
CA ARG A 61 -9.65 7.57 5.85
C ARG A 61 -10.16 7.10 4.49
N GLU A 62 -9.95 7.88 3.44
CA GLU A 62 -10.36 7.52 2.08
C GLU A 62 -9.62 6.29 1.57
N LEU A 63 -8.31 6.16 1.86
CA LEU A 63 -7.54 4.96 1.58
C LEU A 63 -8.17 3.73 2.23
N ARG A 64 -8.50 3.81 3.53
CA ARG A 64 -9.13 2.71 4.28
C ARG A 64 -10.48 2.32 3.70
N GLU A 65 -11.32 3.29 3.33
CA GLU A 65 -12.61 3.05 2.68
C GLU A 65 -12.44 2.37 1.32
N GLN A 66 -11.48 2.82 0.52
CA GLN A 66 -11.18 2.23 -0.79
C GLN A 66 -10.65 0.80 -0.67
N VAL A 67 -9.73 0.54 0.27
CA VAL A 67 -9.20 -0.81 0.55
C VAL A 67 -10.33 -1.78 0.93
N ARG A 68 -11.27 -1.33 1.77
CA ARG A 68 -12.45 -2.13 2.15
C ARG A 68 -13.32 -2.44 0.95
N SER A 69 -13.67 -1.44 0.14
CA SER A 69 -14.48 -1.61 -1.07
C SER A 69 -13.90 -2.67 -2.02
N LEU A 70 -12.57 -2.67 -2.19
CA LEU A 70 -11.87 -3.66 -3.01
C LEU A 70 -11.91 -5.08 -2.40
N ARG A 71 -11.74 -5.21 -1.08
CA ARG A 71 -11.78 -6.51 -0.39
C ARG A 71 -13.18 -7.12 -0.35
N SER A 72 -14.21 -6.32 -0.08
CA SER A 72 -15.60 -6.78 -0.06
C SER A 72 -16.08 -7.27 -1.44
N TYR A 73 -15.44 -6.83 -2.53
CA TYR A 73 -15.70 -7.34 -3.88
C TYR A 73 -15.05 -8.72 -4.11
N SER A 74 -13.85 -8.95 -3.58
CA SER A 74 -13.09 -10.20 -3.80
C SER A 74 -13.49 -11.33 -2.87
N LEU A 75 -13.96 -11.03 -1.67
CA LEU A 75 -14.32 -12.02 -0.66
C LEU A 75 -15.68 -11.61 -0.10
N GLY A 76 -16.72 -12.44 -0.30
CA GLY A 76 -18.04 -12.25 0.32
C GLY A 76 -17.98 -12.46 1.84
N VAL A 77 -17.24 -11.60 2.53
CA VAL A 77 -16.89 -11.64 3.95
C VAL A 77 -17.61 -10.51 4.68
N ASP A 78 -17.93 -10.76 5.95
CA ASP A 78 -18.78 -9.91 6.77
C ASP A 78 -18.08 -8.56 7.13
N PRO A 79 -18.72 -7.39 6.85
CA PRO A 79 -18.06 -6.07 6.88
C PRO A 79 -17.63 -5.59 8.27
N LEU A 80 -18.14 -6.18 9.35
CA LEU A 80 -17.76 -5.80 10.72
C LEU A 80 -16.34 -6.26 11.10
N SER A 81 -15.86 -7.39 10.59
CA SER A 81 -14.50 -7.88 10.89
C SER A 81 -13.41 -7.12 10.12
N GLU A 82 -13.75 -6.45 9.01
CA GLU A 82 -12.80 -5.69 8.19
C GLU A 82 -12.36 -4.37 8.84
N THR A 83 -13.19 -3.82 9.74
CA THR A 83 -13.00 -2.46 10.28
C THR A 83 -11.80 -2.39 11.24
N GLU A 84 -11.61 -3.42 12.08
CA GLU A 84 -10.49 -3.51 13.04
C GLU A 84 -9.17 -3.92 12.36
N SER A 85 -9.23 -4.76 11.31
CA SER A 85 -8.03 -5.23 10.60
C SER A 85 -7.38 -4.11 9.76
N VAL A 86 -8.16 -3.40 8.94
CA VAL A 86 -7.62 -2.38 8.01
C VAL A 86 -7.04 -1.16 8.75
N GLY A 87 -7.59 -0.83 9.92
CA GLY A 87 -7.09 0.28 10.75
C GLY A 87 -5.69 0.04 11.33
N GLY A 88 -5.34 -1.22 11.63
CA GLY A 88 -3.99 -1.62 12.06
C GLY A 88 -3.02 -1.85 10.90
N GLU A 89 -3.55 -2.18 9.71
CA GLU A 89 -2.77 -2.42 8.49
C GLU A 89 -2.37 -1.10 7.76
N THR A 90 -3.01 0.03 8.05
CA THR A 90 -2.75 1.32 7.37
C THR A 90 -2.44 2.43 8.37
N GLY A 91 -1.21 2.94 8.35
CA GLY A 91 -0.77 4.10 9.13
C GLY A 91 -0.52 5.34 8.27
N HIS A 92 -0.37 6.49 8.92
CA HIS A 92 -0.12 7.76 8.22
C HIS A 92 1.20 7.75 7.43
N VAL A 93 2.26 7.14 7.98
CA VAL A 93 3.59 7.08 7.35
C VAL A 93 3.81 5.78 6.57
N ALA A 94 3.31 4.66 7.09
CA ALA A 94 3.51 3.35 6.48
C ALA A 94 2.32 2.44 6.73
N GLY A 95 2.13 1.47 5.83
CA GLY A 95 1.09 0.45 5.97
C GLY A 95 1.47 -0.85 5.25
N GLU A 96 0.92 -1.94 5.75
CA GLU A 96 1.10 -3.31 5.26
C GLU A 96 -0.29 -3.94 5.05
N LEU A 97 -0.73 -4.03 3.80
CA LEU A 97 -2.05 -4.56 3.42
C LEU A 97 -1.91 -5.97 2.84
N HIS A 98 -2.59 -6.94 3.44
CA HIS A 98 -2.59 -8.32 2.93
C HIS A 98 -3.49 -8.51 1.70
N ALA A 99 -3.06 -9.36 0.77
CA ALA A 99 -3.83 -9.77 -0.40
C ALA A 99 -3.64 -11.27 -0.68
N PRO A 100 -4.69 -11.98 -1.13
CA PRO A 100 -4.64 -13.43 -1.33
C PRO A 100 -3.90 -13.83 -2.61
N THR A 101 -3.87 -12.96 -3.63
CA THR A 101 -3.21 -13.21 -4.91
C THR A 101 -2.28 -12.06 -5.31
N GLU A 102 -1.31 -12.35 -6.19
CA GLU A 102 -0.40 -11.33 -6.70
C GLU A 102 -1.14 -10.25 -7.50
N ASP A 103 -2.16 -10.65 -8.29
CA ASP A 103 -2.96 -9.73 -9.09
C ASP A 103 -3.74 -8.76 -8.18
N ASP A 104 -4.37 -9.28 -7.13
CA ASP A 104 -5.05 -8.44 -6.13
C ASP A 104 -4.07 -7.51 -5.43
N ALA A 105 -2.88 -8.00 -5.06
CA ALA A 105 -1.85 -7.21 -4.42
C ALA A 105 -1.36 -6.07 -5.32
N ARG A 106 -1.08 -6.35 -6.60
CA ARG A 106 -0.62 -5.35 -7.56
C ARG A 106 -1.70 -4.32 -7.88
N ARG A 107 -2.97 -4.73 -7.96
CA ARG A 107 -4.09 -3.79 -8.08
C ARG A 107 -4.21 -2.89 -6.86
N LEU A 108 -4.16 -3.49 -5.67
CA LEU A 108 -4.22 -2.75 -4.41
C LEU A 108 -3.06 -1.76 -4.28
N ALA A 109 -1.84 -2.19 -4.61
CA ALA A 109 -0.65 -1.34 -4.63
C ALA A 109 -0.75 -0.21 -5.65
N SER A 110 -1.31 -0.48 -6.83
CA SER A 110 -1.62 0.55 -7.82
C SER A 110 -2.56 1.60 -7.24
N HIS A 111 -3.63 1.19 -6.55
CA HIS A 111 -4.53 2.15 -5.89
C HIS A 111 -3.86 2.93 -4.77
N VAL A 112 -3.10 2.26 -3.90
CA VAL A 112 -2.32 2.91 -2.82
C VAL A 112 -1.38 3.96 -3.41
N SER A 113 -0.74 3.68 -4.54
CA SER A 113 0.15 4.63 -5.21
C SER A 113 -0.58 5.93 -5.57
N ALA A 114 -1.83 5.88 -6.01
CA ALA A 114 -2.58 7.10 -6.32
C ALA A 114 -2.76 8.03 -5.10
N PHE A 115 -2.76 7.50 -3.87
CA PHE A 115 -2.83 8.29 -2.65
C PHE A 115 -1.47 8.84 -2.23
N VAL A 116 -0.44 7.98 -2.17
CA VAL A 116 0.87 8.36 -1.62
C VAL A 116 1.72 9.20 -2.58
N PHE A 117 1.42 9.17 -3.88
CA PHE A 117 2.07 10.02 -4.90
C PHE A 117 1.34 11.36 -5.11
N ASP A 118 0.21 11.60 -4.43
CA ASP A 118 -0.51 12.87 -4.52
C ASP A 118 -0.10 13.78 -3.36
N ASP A 119 0.70 14.82 -3.64
CA ASP A 119 1.12 15.82 -2.65
C ASP A 119 -0.07 16.47 -1.92
N ALA A 120 -1.26 16.54 -2.51
CA ALA A 120 -2.45 17.08 -1.83
C ALA A 120 -2.92 16.20 -0.68
N ASN A 121 -2.50 14.93 -0.64
CA ASN A 121 -2.83 13.98 0.41
C ASN A 121 -1.79 13.95 1.54
N LEU A 122 -0.66 14.65 1.39
CA LEU A 122 0.46 14.66 2.34
C LEU A 122 0.43 15.91 3.23
N VAL A 123 0.88 15.75 4.49
CA VAL A 123 1.05 16.82 5.49
C VAL A 123 2.38 16.74 6.20
#